data_AF-A0A4Q9L2S1-F1
#
_entry.id   AF-A0A4Q9L2S1-F1
#
_cell.length_a   1.000
_cell.length_b   1.000
_cell.length_c   1.000
_cell.angle_alpha   90.00
_cell.angle_beta   90.00
_cell.angle_gamma   90.00
#
_symmetry.space_group_name_H-M   'P 1'
#
loop_
_entity.id
_entity.type
_entity.pdbx_description
1 polymer ?
#
loop_
_entity_poly.entity_id
_entity_poly.type
_entity_poly.pdbx_seq_one_letter_code
_entity_poly.pdbx_strand_id
1 'polypeptide(L)'
;MQSPDPDSQKPKTVRHTLQPNEPSLQSSFTSLKSWIEDSLDLFRNDLLNLLYPLFLHTFFDLVAISSDEANEFFQMHSTDFPHKRDELNQLSSIRDPLHIRENTLAYSLRTNKYYLPLSKYAFDLFINFIE
;
A
#
# COMPACT_ATOMS: atom_id res chain seq x y z
N MET A 1 26.90 39.72 -22.56
CA MET A 1 27.57 39.17 -21.36
C MET A 1 26.46 38.76 -20.41
N GLN A 2 26.04 37.50 -20.43
CA GLN A 2 26.54 36.38 -19.60
C GLN A 2 25.98 36.44 -18.17
N SER A 3 25.21 35.39 -17.84
CA SER A 3 24.51 34.95 -16.60
C SER A 3 25.39 34.90 -15.33
N PRO A 4 24.98 34.34 -14.15
CA PRO A 4 23.74 33.61 -13.77
C PRO A 4 23.16 33.84 -12.34
N ASP A 5 22.02 33.17 -12.09
CA ASP A 5 21.35 32.84 -10.80
C ASP A 5 22.25 32.36 -9.65
N PRO A 6 21.73 32.36 -8.40
CA PRO A 6 21.45 31.06 -7.79
C PRO A 6 20.18 30.99 -6.92
N ASP A 7 19.54 29.83 -6.99
CA ASP A 7 18.89 29.12 -5.89
C ASP A 7 17.61 29.69 -5.24
N SER A 8 16.47 29.13 -5.66
CA SER A 8 15.36 28.89 -4.73
C SER A 8 14.69 27.58 -5.12
N GLN A 9 15.34 26.51 -4.70
CA GLN A 9 14.88 25.14 -4.79
C GLN A 9 13.63 24.95 -3.92
N LYS A 10 12.43 25.11 -4.49
CA LYS A 10 11.17 24.70 -3.86
C LYS A 10 11.09 23.17 -3.85
N PRO A 11 10.58 22.55 -2.77
CA PRO A 11 10.55 21.10 -2.64
C PRO A 11 9.75 20.48 -3.79
N LYS A 12 10.35 19.47 -4.42
CA LYS A 12 9.72 18.63 -5.44
C LYS A 12 8.62 17.81 -4.76
N THR A 13 7.44 18.39 -4.58
CA THR A 13 6.22 17.62 -4.38
C THR A 13 5.95 16.90 -5.70
N VAL A 14 6.43 15.66 -5.80
CA VAL A 14 6.03 14.72 -6.84
C VAL A 14 4.55 14.44 -6.61
N ARG A 15 3.69 15.35 -7.09
CA ARG A 15 2.29 15.04 -7.33
C ARG A 15 2.32 14.00 -8.43
N HIS A 16 2.14 12.73 -8.07
CA HIS A 16 1.83 11.70 -9.03
C HIS A 16 0.58 12.19 -9.76
N THR A 17 0.76 12.69 -10.97
CA THR A 17 -0.35 12.99 -11.87
C THR A 17 -1.05 11.67 -12.09
N LEU A 18 -2.18 11.45 -11.39
CA LEU A 18 -3.10 10.37 -11.69
C LEU A 18 -3.55 10.61 -13.13
N GLN A 19 -2.90 9.94 -14.07
CA GLN A 19 -3.39 9.89 -15.43
C GLN A 19 -4.75 9.17 -15.38
N PRO A 20 -5.78 9.65 -16.09
CA PRO A 20 -7.15 9.11 -16.03
C PRO A 20 -7.28 7.65 -16.53
N ASN A 21 -6.18 7.04 -16.97
CA ASN A 21 -6.08 5.74 -17.63
C ASN A 21 -5.21 4.74 -16.85
N GLU A 22 -4.65 5.11 -15.70
CA GLU A 22 -3.98 4.15 -14.81
C GLU A 22 -5.01 3.56 -13.84
N PRO A 23 -5.03 2.23 -13.63
CA PRO A 23 -5.89 1.62 -12.62
C PRO A 23 -5.59 2.26 -11.27
N SER A 24 -6.63 2.71 -10.56
CA SER A 24 -6.46 3.28 -9.23
C SER A 24 -5.78 2.25 -8.32
N LEU A 25 -4.97 2.69 -7.37
CA LEU A 25 -4.28 1.79 -6.44
C LEU A 25 -5.25 0.81 -5.76
N GLN A 26 -6.47 1.28 -5.46
CA GLN A 26 -7.56 0.45 -4.95
C GLN A 26 -7.99 -0.65 -5.92
N SER A 27 -8.13 -0.34 -7.21
CA SER A 27 -8.52 -1.30 -8.26
C SER A 27 -7.44 -2.35 -8.48
N SER A 28 -6.17 -1.94 -8.47
CA SER A 28 -5.03 -2.85 -8.60
C SER A 28 -4.94 -3.82 -7.41
N PHE A 29 -5.13 -3.31 -6.19
CA PHE A 29 -5.19 -4.15 -4.99
C PHE A 29 -6.37 -5.12 -5.01
N THR A 30 -7.55 -4.65 -5.41
CA THR A 30 -8.76 -5.49 -5.51
C THR A 30 -8.58 -6.59 -6.56
N SER A 31 -7.97 -6.28 -7.71
CA SER A 31 -7.65 -7.25 -8.76
C SER A 31 -6.69 -8.32 -8.25
N LEU A 32 -5.62 -7.91 -7.55
CA LEU A 32 -4.68 -8.85 -6.92
C LEU A 32 -5.38 -9.73 -5.88
N LYS A 33 -6.21 -9.14 -5.03
CA LYS A 33 -6.97 -9.89 -4.01
C LYS A 33 -7.85 -10.94 -4.66
N SER A 34 -8.64 -10.57 -5.67
CA SER A 34 -9.51 -11.51 -6.40
C SER A 34 -8.68 -12.64 -7.02
N TRP A 35 -7.54 -12.32 -7.65
CA TRP A 35 -6.67 -13.33 -8.23
C TRP A 35 -6.10 -14.30 -7.18
N ILE A 36 -5.72 -13.81 -5.99
CA ILE A 36 -5.29 -14.66 -4.87
C ILE A 36 -6.46 -15.53 -4.39
N GLU A 37 -7.66 -14.98 -4.31
CA GLU A 37 -8.87 -15.71 -3.93
C GLU A 37 -9.34 -16.74 -4.98
N ASP A 38 -8.95 -16.58 -6.24
CA ASP A 38 -9.21 -17.56 -7.30
C ASP A 38 -8.08 -18.59 -7.45
N SER A 39 -6.94 -18.37 -6.77
CA SER A 39 -5.78 -19.26 -6.82
C SER A 39 -6.01 -20.57 -6.04
N LEU A 40 -5.21 -21.59 -6.35
CA LEU A 40 -5.26 -22.89 -5.67
C LEU A 40 -5.01 -22.73 -4.16
N ASP A 41 -5.80 -23.42 -3.33
CA ASP A 41 -5.75 -23.33 -1.86
C ASP A 41 -4.35 -23.58 -1.27
N LEU A 42 -3.54 -24.39 -1.94
CA LEU A 42 -2.16 -24.67 -1.55
C LEU A 42 -1.28 -23.40 -1.58
N PHE A 43 -1.49 -22.52 -2.56
CA PHE A 43 -0.75 -21.25 -2.71
C PHE A 43 -1.49 -20.08 -2.08
N ARG A 44 -2.82 -20.14 -2.01
CA ARG A 44 -3.67 -19.12 -1.40
C ARG A 44 -3.18 -18.75 0.00
N ASN A 45 -2.89 -19.72 0.86
CA ASN A 45 -2.46 -19.43 2.24
C ASN A 45 -1.13 -18.66 2.30
N ASP A 46 -0.18 -19.00 1.43
CA ASP A 46 1.09 -18.28 1.30
C ASP A 46 0.85 -16.86 0.76
N LEU A 47 0.03 -16.75 -0.30
CA LEU A 47 -0.25 -15.50 -0.99
C LEU A 47 -1.10 -14.52 -0.16
N LEU A 48 -2.01 -15.01 0.68
CA LEU A 48 -2.79 -14.18 1.60
C LEU A 48 -1.89 -13.41 2.58
N ASN A 49 -0.71 -13.97 2.92
CA ASN A 49 0.26 -13.24 3.76
C ASN A 49 0.87 -12.02 3.05
N LEU A 50 0.88 -11.97 1.71
CA LEU A 50 1.29 -10.79 0.93
C LEU A 50 0.26 -9.67 0.98
N LEU A 51 -1.03 -10.00 1.09
CA LEU A 51 -2.10 -9.00 1.05
C LEU A 51 -1.99 -7.98 2.17
N TYR A 52 -1.60 -8.40 3.38
CA TYR A 52 -1.51 -7.49 4.52
C TYR A 52 -0.44 -6.38 4.35
N PRO A 53 0.84 -6.69 4.06
CA PRO A 53 1.83 -5.65 3.84
C PRO A 53 1.51 -4.80 2.60
N LEU A 54 0.97 -5.39 1.53
CA LEU A 54 0.52 -4.62 0.38
C LEU A 54 -0.61 -3.65 0.75
N PHE A 55 -1.61 -4.12 1.50
CA PHE A 55 -2.71 -3.29 2.00
C PHE A 55 -2.18 -2.09 2.79
N LEU A 56 -1.21 -2.30 3.69
CA LEU A 56 -0.61 -1.22 4.48
C LEU A 56 0.11 -0.20 3.61
N HIS A 57 0.94 -0.66 2.67
CA HIS A 57 1.67 0.23 1.76
C HIS A 57 0.71 1.02 0.87
N THR A 58 -0.29 0.36 0.27
CA THR A 58 -1.33 1.00 -0.52
C THR A 58 -2.13 2.01 0.31
N PHE A 59 -2.51 1.68 1.54
CA PHE A 59 -3.20 2.60 2.44
C PHE A 59 -2.35 3.85 2.71
N PHE A 60 -1.07 3.69 3.08
CA PHE A 60 -0.20 4.84 3.34
C PHE A 60 0.04 5.71 2.11
N ASP A 61 0.12 5.11 0.92
CA ASP A 61 0.24 5.85 -0.33
C ASP A 61 -1.06 6.60 -0.66
N LEU A 62 -2.22 5.99 -0.42
CA LEU A 62 -3.52 6.65 -0.55
C LEU A 62 -3.66 7.81 0.45
N VAL A 63 -3.23 7.66 1.70
CA VAL A 63 -3.24 8.75 2.71
C VAL A 63 -2.42 9.96 2.23
N ALA A 64 -1.35 9.73 1.46
CA ALA A 64 -0.55 10.80 0.89
C ALA A 64 -1.20 11.50 -0.33
N ILE A 65 -2.17 10.84 -0.98
CA ILE A 65 -2.88 11.33 -2.17
C ILE A 65 -4.21 11.98 -1.76
N SER A 66 -5.08 11.23 -1.08
CA SER A 66 -6.43 11.61 -0.68
C SER A 66 -6.87 10.85 0.58
N SER A 67 -7.21 11.59 1.64
CA SER A 67 -7.69 11.01 2.89
C SER A 67 -9.05 10.29 2.74
N ASP A 68 -9.90 10.76 1.83
CA ASP A 68 -11.22 10.16 1.59
C ASP A 68 -11.08 8.79 0.91
N GLU A 69 -10.27 8.70 -0.15
CA GLU A 69 -9.97 7.43 -0.84
C GLU A 69 -9.27 6.44 0.10
N ALA A 70 -8.37 6.92 0.96
CA ALA A 70 -7.72 6.08 1.96
C ALA A 70 -8.72 5.48 2.96
N ASN A 71 -9.69 6.27 3.42
CA ASN A 71 -10.71 5.81 4.35
C ASN A 71 -11.66 4.79 3.70
N GLU A 72 -12.10 5.02 2.46
CA GLU A 72 -12.91 4.06 1.72
C GLU A 72 -12.17 2.72 1.53
N PHE A 73 -10.92 2.78 1.09
CA PHE A 73 -10.06 1.60 0.94
C PHE A 73 -9.86 0.86 2.27
N PHE A 74 -9.63 1.59 3.35
CA PHE A 74 -9.44 1.02 4.68
C PHE A 74 -10.71 0.31 5.16
N GLN A 75 -11.89 0.91 5.00
CA GLN A 75 -13.14 0.28 5.41
C GLN A 75 -13.45 -0.98 4.58
N MET A 76 -13.15 -0.96 3.28
CA MET A 76 -13.40 -2.08 2.37
C MET A 76 -12.55 -3.31 2.69
N HIS A 77 -11.28 -3.12 3.07
CA HIS A 77 -10.31 -4.23 3.23
C HIS A 77 -9.89 -4.52 4.67
N SER A 78 -10.21 -3.65 5.64
CA SER A 78 -9.86 -3.89 7.05
C SER A 78 -10.51 -5.16 7.63
N THR A 79 -11.67 -5.58 7.10
CA THR A 79 -12.36 -6.81 7.52
C THR A 79 -11.64 -8.08 7.11
N ASP A 80 -10.77 -8.01 6.10
CA ASP A 80 -10.03 -9.17 5.58
C ASP A 80 -8.92 -9.64 6.54
N PHE A 81 -8.54 -8.81 7.52
CA PHE A 81 -7.44 -9.09 8.44
C PHE A 81 -7.89 -9.09 9.91
N PRO A 82 -8.76 -10.04 10.33
CA PRO A 82 -9.30 -10.07 11.69
C PRO A 82 -8.20 -10.24 12.75
N HIS A 83 -7.11 -10.96 12.42
CA HIS A 83 -5.96 -11.17 13.30
C HIS A 83 -5.13 -9.89 13.56
N LYS A 84 -5.37 -8.83 12.79
CA LYS A 84 -4.63 -7.56 12.85
C LYS A 84 -5.51 -6.38 13.26
N ARG A 85 -6.69 -6.67 13.82
CA ARG A 85 -7.71 -5.67 14.16
C ARG A 85 -7.20 -4.59 15.12
N ASP A 86 -6.37 -4.95 16.10
CA ASP A 86 -5.81 -3.96 17.05
C ASP A 86 -4.85 -2.98 16.38
N GLU A 87 -3.99 -3.47 15.48
CA GLU A 87 -3.09 -2.64 14.68
C GLU A 87 -3.92 -1.74 13.74
N LEU A 88 -4.91 -2.33 13.06
CA LEU A 88 -5.83 -1.61 12.17
C LEU A 88 -6.60 -0.51 12.90
N ASN A 89 -7.11 -0.76 14.11
CA ASN A 89 -7.80 0.26 14.90
C ASN A 89 -6.90 1.48 15.15
N GLN A 90 -5.61 1.28 15.42
CA GLN A 90 -4.68 2.38 15.59
C GLN A 90 -4.44 3.12 14.26
N LEU A 91 -4.32 2.38 13.16
CA LEU A 91 -4.14 2.95 11.82
C LEU A 91 -5.38 3.70 11.31
N SER A 92 -6.60 3.35 11.76
CA SER A 92 -7.84 4.03 11.35
C SER A 92 -7.91 5.51 11.76
N SER A 93 -7.11 5.91 12.75
CA SER A 93 -6.99 7.30 13.19
C SER A 93 -6.10 8.14 12.26
N ILE A 94 -5.33 7.50 11.38
CA ILE A 94 -4.36 8.14 10.49
C ILE A 94 -5.08 8.63 9.25
N ARG A 95 -5.14 9.95 9.12
CA ARG A 95 -5.75 10.63 7.96
C ARG A 95 -4.79 11.55 7.20
N ASP A 96 -3.59 11.73 7.73
CA ASP A 96 -2.59 12.65 7.18
C ASP A 96 -1.22 11.97 7.18
N PRO A 97 -0.38 12.19 6.15
CA PRO A 97 0.99 11.71 6.15
C PRO A 97 1.81 12.18 7.37
N LEU A 98 1.48 13.31 7.98
CA LEU A 98 2.10 13.74 9.24
C LEU A 98 1.81 12.76 10.38
N HIS A 99 0.56 12.29 10.50
CA HIS A 99 0.16 11.30 11.50
C HIS A 99 0.89 9.96 11.31
N ILE A 100 1.29 9.60 10.09
CA ILE A 100 2.12 8.40 9.84
C ILE A 100 3.50 8.56 10.50
N ARG A 101 4.07 9.77 10.51
CA ARG A 101 5.39 10.02 11.11
C ARG A 101 5.31 10.14 12.63
N GLU A 102 4.21 10.65 13.16
CA GLU A 102 4.00 10.78 14.61
C GLU A 102 3.64 9.43 15.26
N ASN A 103 2.89 8.59 14.55
CA ASN A 103 2.51 7.28 15.05
C ASN A 103 3.67 6.27 14.92
N THR A 104 4.19 5.81 16.05
CA THR A 104 5.31 4.85 16.10
C THR A 104 5.02 3.54 15.38
N LEU A 105 3.77 3.03 15.45
CA LEU A 105 3.39 1.83 14.72
C LEU A 105 3.38 2.09 13.22
N ALA A 106 2.70 3.13 12.76
CA ALA A 106 2.61 3.43 11.33
C ALA A 106 3.99 3.67 10.72
N TYR A 107 4.86 4.40 11.43
CA TYR A 107 6.24 4.60 11.05
C TYR A 107 6.99 3.27 10.95
N SER A 108 6.89 2.42 11.99
CA SER A 108 7.51 1.09 12.01
C SER A 108 7.05 0.22 10.85
N LEU A 109 5.74 0.15 10.58
CA LEU A 109 5.16 -0.64 9.49
C LEU A 109 5.58 -0.12 8.11
N ARG A 110 5.77 1.20 7.94
CA ARG A 110 6.27 1.82 6.71
C ARG A 110 7.77 1.54 6.49
N THR A 111 8.58 1.59 7.55
CA THR A 111 10.05 1.48 7.43
C THR A 111 10.56 0.04 7.50
N ASN A 112 9.87 -0.84 8.22
CA ASN A 112 10.31 -2.22 8.37
C ASN A 112 10.00 -3.04 7.13
N LYS A 113 10.96 -3.86 6.73
CA LYS A 113 10.76 -4.85 5.69
C LYS A 113 9.92 -5.99 6.25
N TYR A 114 8.80 -6.27 5.59
CA TYR A 114 8.01 -7.46 5.90
C TYR A 114 8.73 -8.72 5.43
N TYR A 115 8.97 -9.64 6.35
CA TYR A 115 9.49 -10.96 6.02
C TYR A 115 8.32 -11.89 5.74
N LEU A 116 8.22 -12.37 4.49
CA LEU A 116 7.16 -13.25 4.04
C LEU A 116 7.76 -14.58 3.57
N PRO A 117 7.57 -15.67 4.32
CA PRO A 117 7.94 -16.99 3.82
C PRO A 117 6.94 -17.39 2.73
N LEU A 118 7.42 -17.50 1.50
CA LEU A 118 6.64 -17.97 0.36
C LEU A 118 7.26 -19.24 -0.20
N SER A 119 6.43 -20.22 -0.57
CA SER A 119 6.90 -21.32 -1.39
C SER A 119 7.35 -20.82 -2.77
N LYS A 120 8.36 -21.50 -3.35
CA LYS A 120 8.90 -21.14 -4.67
C LYS A 120 7.80 -21.04 -5.74
N TYR A 121 6.86 -21.97 -5.73
CA TYR A 121 5.74 -21.99 -6.67
C TYR A 121 4.77 -20.82 -6.47
N ALA A 122 4.46 -20.44 -5.23
CA ALA A 122 3.63 -19.26 -4.96
C ALA A 122 4.34 -17.97 -5.42
N PHE A 123 5.66 -17.89 -5.22
CA PHE A 123 6.45 -16.77 -5.72
C PHE A 123 6.44 -16.71 -7.26
N ASP A 124 6.74 -17.81 -7.94
CA ASP A 124 6.72 -17.87 -9.41
C ASP A 124 5.33 -17.49 -9.95
N LEU A 125 4.27 -17.99 -9.33
CA LEU A 125 2.88 -17.67 -9.69
C LEU A 125 2.56 -16.17 -9.49
N PHE A 126 3.02 -15.58 -8.40
CA PHE A 126 2.88 -14.14 -8.14
C PHE A 126 3.65 -13.29 -9.17
N ILE A 127 4.88 -13.68 -9.50
CA ILE A 127 5.68 -12.97 -10.53
C ILE A 127 4.97 -13.02 -11.89
N ASN A 128 4.43 -14.17 -12.30
CA ASN A 128 3.67 -14.29 -13.55
C ASN A 128 2.39 -13.44 -13.59
N PHE A 129 1.84 -13.04 -12.44
CA PHE A 129 0.66 -12.17 -12.39
C PHE A 129 1.02 -10.68 -12.53
N ILE A 130 2.19 -10.27 -12.01
CA ILE A 130 2.63 -8.87 -12.02
C ILE A 130 3.42 -8.50 -13.28
N GLU A 131 3.92 -9.49 -14.03
CA GLU A 131 4.64 -9.34 -15.30
C GLU A 131 3.66 -9.12 -16.47
#